data_AF-A0A7W0CV76-F1
#
_entry.id   AF-A0A7W0CV76-F1
#
_cell.length_a   1.000
_cell.length_b   1.000
_cell.length_c   1.000
_cell.angle_alpha   90.00
_cell.angle_beta   90.00
_cell.angle_gamma   90.00
#
_symmetry.space_group_name_H-M   'P 1'
#
loop_
_entity.id
_entity.type
_entity.pdbx_description
1 polymer ?
#
loop_
_entity_poly.entity_id
_entity_poly.type
_entity_poly.pdbx_seq_one_letter_code
_entity_poly.pdbx_strand_id
1 'polypeptide(L)'
;MLERLVGSVRERADERLYATVARQVERADAGLPRALSGLLVVPEGARISELERLRQAPKRHSGTEMAKAHKRVDDIAAFRLGRVRIDKVPVRRMKTLAKYGAGSKAPLLARLNEPRKTATMLGATRSLEAEAIDDALDLFALLMATRLISPARRKSAGERMAMLPKLEKASKLLSRAGRVLVEQLDLVAEVGADLDVAALDGGRRAGRRE
;
A
#
# COMPACT_ATOMS: atom_id res chain seq x y z
N MET A 1 20.91 37.71 -33.29
CA MET A 1 22.10 36.82 -33.41
C MET A 1 22.34 36.01 -32.13
N LEU A 2 22.28 36.61 -30.94
CA LEU A 2 22.45 35.92 -29.63
C LEU A 2 21.41 34.83 -29.36
N GLU A 3 20.13 35.06 -29.68
CA GLU A 3 19.06 34.07 -29.46
C GLU A 3 19.30 32.74 -30.19
N ARG A 4 19.74 32.81 -31.46
CA ARG A 4 20.15 31.64 -32.24
C ARG A 4 21.34 30.91 -31.64
N LEU A 5 22.34 31.65 -31.16
CA LEU A 5 23.52 31.07 -30.52
C LEU A 5 23.15 30.34 -29.23
N VAL A 6 22.38 31.00 -28.34
CA VAL A 6 21.87 30.43 -27.10
C VAL A 6 21.01 29.19 -27.37
N GLY A 7 20.15 29.24 -28.39
CA GLY A 7 19.36 28.10 -28.86
C GLY A 7 20.25 26.91 -29.24
N SER A 8 21.26 27.13 -30.09
CA SER A 8 22.19 26.08 -30.51
C SER A 8 22.99 25.47 -29.36
N VAL A 9 23.37 26.27 -28.35
CA VAL A 9 24.11 25.78 -27.18
C VAL A 9 23.21 24.90 -26.31
N ARG A 10 21.94 25.32 -26.12
CA ARG A 10 20.95 24.54 -25.37
C ARG A 10 20.66 23.21 -26.06
N GLU A 11 20.51 23.20 -27.37
CA GLU A 11 20.27 21.98 -28.15
C GLU A 11 21.42 20.99 -28.03
N ARG A 12 22.68 21.44 -28.24
CA ARG A 12 23.86 20.58 -28.04
C ARG A 12 23.97 20.07 -26.59
N ALA A 13 23.55 20.88 -25.60
CA ALA A 13 23.54 20.44 -24.21
C ALA A 13 22.46 19.38 -23.94
N ASP A 14 21.29 19.51 -24.55
CA ASP A 14 20.22 18.51 -24.51
C ASP A 14 20.68 17.19 -25.14
N GLU A 15 21.28 17.24 -26.33
CA GLU A 15 21.81 16.06 -27.02
C GLU A 15 22.85 15.31 -26.18
N ARG A 16 23.81 16.03 -25.58
CA ARG A 16 24.80 15.42 -24.68
C ARG A 16 24.15 14.78 -23.46
N LEU A 17 23.10 15.40 -22.91
CA LEU A 17 22.36 14.84 -21.79
C LEU A 17 21.65 13.55 -22.19
N TYR A 18 20.91 13.55 -23.30
CA TYR A 18 20.21 12.38 -23.80
C TYR A 18 21.19 11.24 -24.09
N ALA A 19 22.31 11.54 -24.75
CA ALA A 19 23.36 10.56 -25.02
C ALA A 19 23.97 10.01 -23.72
N THR A 20 24.13 10.83 -22.69
CA THR A 20 24.63 10.37 -21.39
C THR A 20 23.65 9.41 -20.74
N VAL A 21 22.36 9.74 -20.70
CA VAL A 21 21.32 8.87 -20.15
C VAL A 21 21.24 7.56 -20.92
N ALA A 22 21.14 7.61 -22.25
CA ALA A 22 21.03 6.41 -23.09
C ALA A 22 22.23 5.48 -22.93
N ARG A 23 23.46 6.03 -22.85
CA ARG A 23 24.65 5.21 -22.54
C ARG A 23 24.60 4.57 -21.16
N GLN A 24 24.00 5.20 -20.15
CA GLN A 24 23.85 4.58 -18.83
C GLN A 24 22.80 3.47 -18.86
N VAL A 25 21.74 3.63 -19.65
CA VAL A 25 20.73 2.59 -19.88
C VAL A 25 21.37 1.37 -20.53
N GLU A 26 22.12 1.56 -21.63
CA GLU A 26 22.82 0.49 -22.33
C GLU A 26 23.83 -0.24 -21.42
N ARG A 27 24.60 0.52 -20.62
CA ARG A 27 25.58 -0.07 -19.68
C ARG A 27 24.93 -0.87 -18.56
N ALA A 28 23.74 -0.46 -18.13
CA ALA A 28 22.96 -1.20 -17.15
C ALA A 28 22.46 -2.53 -17.72
N ASP A 29 22.06 -2.52 -19.00
CA ASP A 29 21.57 -3.66 -19.76
C ASP A 29 21.39 -3.31 -21.25
N ALA A 30 22.05 -4.07 -22.11
CA ALA A 30 21.97 -3.87 -23.56
C ALA A 30 20.56 -4.12 -24.15
N GLY A 31 19.73 -4.91 -23.47
CA GLY A 31 18.34 -5.16 -23.84
C GLY A 31 17.37 -4.08 -23.38
N LEU A 32 17.74 -3.25 -22.39
CA LEU A 32 16.83 -2.30 -21.75
C LEU A 32 16.32 -1.18 -22.69
N PRO A 33 17.12 -0.57 -23.59
CA PRO A 33 16.58 0.40 -24.54
C PRO A 33 15.48 -0.21 -25.41
N ARG A 34 15.69 -1.45 -25.90
CA ARG A 34 14.68 -2.17 -26.68
C ARG A 34 13.44 -2.46 -25.85
N ALA A 35 13.60 -2.96 -24.62
CA ALA A 35 12.48 -3.23 -23.72
C ALA A 35 11.66 -1.97 -23.43
N LEU A 36 12.32 -0.84 -23.15
CA LEU A 36 11.68 0.46 -22.95
C LEU A 36 10.94 0.94 -24.20
N SER A 37 11.53 0.79 -25.39
CA SER A 37 10.86 1.13 -26.65
C SER A 37 9.68 0.20 -26.96
N GLY A 38 9.77 -1.06 -26.54
CA GLY A 38 8.70 -2.06 -26.67
C GLY A 38 7.42 -1.66 -25.92
N LEU A 39 7.54 -0.85 -24.87
CA LEU A 39 6.38 -0.29 -24.17
C LEU A 39 5.48 0.57 -25.07
N LEU A 40 6.02 1.10 -26.16
CA LEU A 40 5.30 1.97 -27.09
C LEU A 40 4.46 1.18 -28.11
N VAL A 41 4.70 -0.13 -28.22
CA VAL A 41 4.01 -1.00 -29.16
C VAL A 41 2.65 -1.39 -28.59
N VAL A 42 1.65 -1.50 -29.47
CA VAL A 42 0.36 -2.10 -29.15
C VAL A 42 0.47 -3.59 -29.49
N PRO A 43 0.40 -4.51 -28.50
CA PRO A 43 0.41 -5.93 -28.78
C PRO A 43 -0.75 -6.36 -29.68
N GLU A 44 -0.58 -7.48 -30.38
CA GLU A 44 -1.65 -8.05 -31.18
C GLU A 44 -2.89 -8.37 -30.32
N GLY A 45 -4.08 -7.98 -30.80
CA GLY A 45 -5.34 -8.12 -30.07
C GLY A 45 -5.55 -7.09 -28.94
N ALA A 46 -4.55 -6.27 -28.59
CA ALA A 46 -4.70 -5.20 -27.61
C ALA A 46 -5.21 -3.90 -28.25
N ARG A 47 -5.91 -3.09 -27.46
CA ARG A 47 -6.39 -1.76 -27.89
C ARG A 47 -5.45 -0.62 -27.51
N ILE A 48 -4.57 -0.86 -26.54
CA ILE A 48 -3.68 0.14 -25.95
C ILE A 48 -2.27 -0.42 -25.86
N SER A 49 -1.27 0.46 -25.93
CA SER A 49 0.13 0.09 -25.75
C SER A 49 0.40 -0.36 -24.31
N GLU A 50 1.46 -1.14 -24.11
CA GLU A 50 1.95 -1.53 -22.79
C GLU A 50 2.17 -0.31 -21.87
N LEU A 51 2.75 0.77 -22.39
CA LEU A 51 2.93 2.03 -21.66
C LEU A 51 1.60 2.58 -21.12
N GLU A 52 0.55 2.49 -21.92
CA GLU A 52 -0.77 3.01 -21.56
C GLU A 52 -1.48 2.09 -20.56
N ARG A 53 -1.26 0.77 -20.65
CA ARG A 53 -1.70 -0.16 -19.58
C ARG A 53 -1.03 0.18 -18.26
N LEU A 54 0.29 0.38 -18.26
CA LEU A 54 1.07 0.69 -17.06
C LEU A 54 0.72 2.04 -16.43
N ARG A 55 0.10 2.96 -17.18
CA ARG A 55 -0.42 4.23 -16.66
C ARG A 55 -1.76 4.13 -15.93
N GLN A 56 -2.45 2.99 -16.00
CA GLN A 56 -3.80 2.89 -15.43
C GLN A 56 -3.72 2.75 -13.91
N ALA A 57 -4.01 3.85 -13.21
CA ALA A 57 -4.22 3.88 -11.77
C ALA A 57 -5.40 2.97 -11.36
N PRO A 58 -5.39 2.41 -10.13
CA PRO A 58 -6.50 1.62 -9.61
C PRO A 58 -7.80 2.44 -9.61
N LYS A 59 -8.90 1.82 -10.08
CA LYS A 59 -10.17 2.55 -10.26
C LYS A 59 -11.22 2.26 -9.20
N ARG A 60 -11.01 1.23 -8.39
CA ARG A 60 -11.97 0.80 -7.37
C ARG A 60 -11.25 0.35 -6.11
N HIS A 61 -11.96 0.43 -4.99
CA HIS A 61 -11.47 -0.02 -3.69
C HIS A 61 -11.90 -1.48 -3.43
N SER A 62 -11.20 -2.41 -4.08
CA SER A 62 -11.44 -3.85 -3.94
C SER A 62 -10.14 -4.66 -3.90
N GLY A 63 -10.20 -5.87 -3.35
CA GLY A 63 -9.06 -6.79 -3.34
C GLY A 63 -8.61 -7.20 -4.75
N THR A 64 -9.52 -7.28 -5.72
CA THR A 64 -9.17 -7.55 -7.12
C THR A 64 -8.38 -6.39 -7.75
N GLU A 65 -8.76 -5.14 -7.47
CA GLU A 65 -7.97 -3.99 -7.93
C GLU A 65 -6.62 -3.92 -7.22
N MET A 66 -6.54 -4.34 -5.95
CA MET A 66 -5.28 -4.48 -5.24
C MET A 66 -4.33 -5.47 -5.93
N ALA A 67 -4.83 -6.64 -6.31
CA ALA A 67 -4.02 -7.63 -7.04
C ALA A 67 -3.50 -7.06 -8.38
N LYS A 68 -4.32 -6.26 -9.09
CA LYS A 68 -3.88 -5.57 -10.31
C LYS A 68 -2.85 -4.49 -10.04
N ALA A 69 -3.01 -3.71 -8.97
CA ALA A 69 -2.06 -2.67 -8.56
C ALA A 69 -0.69 -3.27 -8.26
N HIS A 70 -0.63 -4.37 -7.50
CA HIS A 70 0.60 -5.11 -7.25
C HIS A 70 1.22 -5.66 -8.53
N LYS A 71 0.41 -6.32 -9.39
CA LYS A 71 0.91 -6.81 -10.67
C LYS A 71 1.52 -5.69 -11.52
N ARG A 72 0.90 -4.50 -11.52
CA ARG A 72 1.44 -3.33 -12.22
C ARG A 72 2.79 -2.88 -11.65
N VAL A 73 2.96 -2.90 -10.33
CA VAL A 73 4.26 -2.64 -9.69
C VAL A 73 5.28 -3.68 -10.15
N ASP A 74 4.94 -4.97 -10.12
CA ASP A 74 5.84 -6.05 -10.53
C ASP A 74 6.24 -5.94 -12.01
N ASP A 75 5.28 -5.67 -12.89
CA ASP A 75 5.51 -5.49 -14.33
C ASP A 75 6.48 -4.32 -14.60
N ILE A 76 6.45 -3.25 -13.80
CA ILE A 76 7.38 -2.11 -13.92
C ILE A 76 8.73 -2.42 -13.25
N ALA A 77 8.72 -3.04 -12.07
CA ALA A 77 9.93 -3.42 -11.34
C ALA A 77 10.79 -4.44 -12.13
N ALA A 78 10.19 -5.22 -13.03
CA ALA A 78 10.88 -6.14 -13.92
C ALA A 78 11.94 -5.46 -14.81
N PHE A 79 11.79 -4.16 -15.12
CA PHE A 79 12.80 -3.39 -15.86
C PHE A 79 14.06 -3.10 -15.03
N ARG A 80 13.99 -3.27 -13.70
CA ARG A 80 15.06 -3.06 -12.72
C ARG A 80 15.72 -1.69 -12.89
N LEU A 81 14.92 -0.64 -13.04
CA LEU A 81 15.38 0.69 -13.45
C LEU A 81 16.38 1.29 -12.47
N GLY A 82 16.35 0.90 -11.20
CA GLY A 82 17.29 1.34 -10.16
C GLY A 82 18.77 1.11 -10.49
N ARG A 83 19.10 0.12 -11.34
CA ARG A 83 20.49 -0.16 -11.75
C ARG A 83 21.09 0.90 -12.71
N VAL A 84 20.25 1.71 -13.34
CA VAL A 84 20.70 2.78 -14.26
C VAL A 84 21.25 3.95 -13.44
N ARG A 85 22.57 4.12 -13.42
CA ARG A 85 23.22 5.21 -12.66
C ARG A 85 23.08 6.55 -13.39
N ILE A 86 22.22 7.43 -12.88
CA ILE A 86 21.94 8.76 -13.46
C ILE A 86 22.42 9.92 -12.59
N ASP A 87 23.33 9.67 -11.65
CA ASP A 87 23.82 10.65 -10.66
C ASP A 87 24.50 11.87 -11.31
N LYS A 88 25.03 11.69 -12.52
CA LYS A 88 25.66 12.73 -13.33
C LYS A 88 24.67 13.57 -14.14
N VAL A 89 23.37 13.24 -14.09
CA VAL A 89 22.31 13.93 -14.84
C VAL A 89 21.55 14.84 -13.88
N PRO A 90 21.42 16.15 -14.18
CA PRO A 90 20.70 17.06 -13.29
C PRO A 90 19.24 16.60 -13.06
N VAL A 91 18.81 16.56 -11.80
CA VAL A 91 17.48 16.09 -11.39
C VAL A 91 16.36 16.80 -12.15
N ARG A 92 16.46 18.13 -12.32
CA ARG A 92 15.47 18.92 -13.05
C ARG A 92 15.27 18.42 -14.49
N ARG A 93 16.35 17.98 -15.15
CA ARG A 93 16.30 17.50 -16.53
C ARG A 93 15.64 16.13 -16.63
N MET A 94 15.93 15.24 -15.68
CA MET A 94 15.24 13.96 -15.57
C MET A 94 13.74 14.17 -15.30
N LYS A 95 13.37 15.11 -14.43
CA LYS A 95 11.95 15.49 -14.22
C LYS A 95 11.29 16.01 -15.50
N THR A 96 11.99 16.82 -16.31
CA THR A 96 11.47 17.29 -17.60
C THR A 96 11.22 16.14 -18.58
N LEU A 97 12.17 15.21 -18.69
CA LEU A 97 12.03 14.00 -19.52
C LEU A 97 10.86 13.14 -19.06
N ALA A 98 10.75 12.90 -17.74
CA ALA A 98 9.66 12.16 -17.13
C ALA A 98 8.30 12.79 -17.42
N LYS A 99 8.15 14.11 -17.18
CA LYS A 99 6.92 14.84 -17.44
C LYS A 99 6.52 14.81 -18.91
N TYR A 100 7.48 15.02 -19.81
CA TYR A 100 7.24 14.95 -21.25
C TYR A 100 6.80 13.54 -21.66
N GLY A 101 7.49 12.51 -21.16
CA GLY A 101 7.17 11.12 -21.41
C GLY A 101 5.79 10.73 -20.90
N ALA A 102 5.48 11.01 -19.64
CA ALA A 102 4.19 10.74 -19.00
C ALA A 102 3.02 11.44 -19.71
N GLY A 103 3.21 12.69 -20.15
CA GLY A 103 2.16 13.46 -20.84
C GLY A 103 1.99 13.13 -22.33
N SER A 104 2.89 12.35 -22.93
CA SER A 104 2.87 12.05 -24.36
C SER A 104 2.25 10.67 -24.66
N LYS A 105 1.51 10.58 -25.76
CA LYS A 105 0.99 9.30 -26.26
C LYS A 105 2.10 8.46 -26.90
N ALA A 106 1.94 7.14 -26.88
CA ALA A 106 2.93 6.20 -27.41
C ALA A 106 3.37 6.49 -28.86
N PRO A 107 2.48 6.81 -29.82
CA PRO A 107 2.90 7.14 -31.19
C PRO A 107 3.79 8.38 -31.29
N LEU A 108 3.59 9.38 -30.43
CA LEU A 108 4.43 10.58 -30.40
C LEU A 108 5.82 10.27 -29.85
N LEU A 109 5.90 9.46 -28.80
CA LEU A 109 7.15 9.00 -28.22
C LEU A 109 7.94 8.10 -29.19
N ALA A 110 7.24 7.28 -29.97
CA ALA A 110 7.85 6.40 -30.96
C ALA A 110 8.58 7.18 -32.07
N ARG A 111 8.14 8.41 -32.38
CA ARG A 111 8.75 9.32 -33.38
C ARG A 111 9.98 10.05 -32.86
N LEU A 112 10.29 10.01 -31.57
CA LEU A 112 11.52 10.60 -31.05
C LEU A 112 12.73 9.88 -31.66
N ASN A 113 13.76 10.64 -32.03
CA ASN A 113 15.03 10.04 -32.46
C ASN A 113 15.84 9.56 -31.24
N GLU A 114 16.64 8.52 -31.43
CA GLU A 114 17.68 8.19 -30.45
C GLU A 114 18.75 9.29 -30.42
N PRO A 115 19.36 9.58 -29.26
CA PRO A 115 19.19 8.94 -27.94
C PRO A 115 18.05 9.51 -27.08
N ARG A 116 17.29 10.50 -27.60
CA ARG A 116 16.24 11.21 -26.84
C ARG A 116 15.10 10.28 -26.47
N LYS A 117 14.71 9.35 -27.34
CA LYS A 117 13.67 8.36 -27.06
C LYS A 117 14.01 7.53 -25.84
N THR A 118 15.17 6.87 -25.82
CA THR A 118 15.63 6.06 -24.67
C THR A 118 15.67 6.89 -23.39
N ALA A 119 16.23 8.10 -23.44
CA ALA A 119 16.31 8.97 -22.26
C ALA A 119 14.93 9.38 -21.73
N THR A 120 14.00 9.70 -22.63
CA THR A 120 12.61 10.04 -22.29
C THR A 120 11.88 8.84 -21.69
N MET A 121 12.03 7.66 -22.29
CA MET A 121 11.39 6.43 -21.79
C MET A 121 11.92 6.03 -20.43
N LEU A 122 13.24 6.13 -20.17
CA LEU A 122 13.77 5.90 -18.83
C LEU A 122 13.13 6.84 -17.80
N GLY A 123 13.06 8.14 -18.11
CA GLY A 123 12.45 9.13 -17.23
C GLY A 123 10.97 8.83 -16.95
N ALA A 124 10.22 8.51 -18.01
CA ALA A 124 8.79 8.20 -17.91
C ALA A 124 8.55 6.93 -17.08
N THR A 125 9.25 5.83 -17.38
CA THR A 125 9.03 4.55 -16.70
C THR A 125 9.47 4.61 -15.23
N ARG A 126 10.54 5.34 -14.89
CA ARG A 126 10.89 5.58 -13.46
C ARG A 126 9.83 6.38 -12.71
N SER A 127 9.20 7.34 -13.38
CA SER A 127 8.09 8.10 -12.79
C SER A 127 6.88 7.20 -12.56
N LEU A 128 6.57 6.33 -13.52
CA LEU A 128 5.48 5.35 -13.41
C LEU A 128 5.76 4.30 -12.33
N GLU A 129 7.01 3.90 -12.12
CA GLU A 129 7.40 2.99 -11.04
C GLU A 129 7.05 3.58 -9.67
N ALA A 130 7.44 4.83 -9.43
CA ALA A 130 7.11 5.54 -8.19
C ALA A 130 5.59 5.70 -8.02
N GLU A 131 4.89 6.17 -9.06
CA GLU A 131 3.44 6.35 -9.04
C GLU A 131 2.69 5.03 -8.80
N ALA A 132 3.13 3.93 -9.43
CA ALA A 132 2.51 2.63 -9.24
C ALA A 132 2.68 2.09 -7.82
N ILE A 133 3.83 2.34 -7.20
CA ILE A 133 4.09 1.98 -5.80
C ILE A 133 3.19 2.80 -4.87
N ASP A 134 3.15 4.12 -5.06
CA ASP A 134 2.33 5.02 -4.24
C ASP A 134 0.84 4.64 -4.33
N ASP A 135 0.31 4.46 -5.54
CA ASP A 135 -1.07 4.01 -5.78
C ASP A 135 -1.39 2.68 -5.07
N ALA A 136 -0.45 1.73 -5.08
CA ALA A 136 -0.63 0.44 -4.42
C ALA A 136 -0.64 0.58 -2.89
N LEU A 137 0.24 1.42 -2.33
CA LEU A 137 0.30 1.70 -0.90
C LEU A 137 -0.95 2.44 -0.43
N ASP A 138 -1.43 3.42 -1.19
CA ASP A 138 -2.65 4.17 -0.88
C ASP A 138 -3.89 3.27 -0.89
N LEU A 139 -4.03 2.45 -1.93
CA LEU A 139 -5.11 1.47 -2.00
C LEU A 139 -5.02 0.47 -0.85
N PHE A 140 -3.81 0.07 -0.45
CA PHE A 140 -3.59 -0.87 0.65
C PHE A 140 -4.04 -0.27 1.97
N ALA A 141 -3.57 0.93 2.28
CA ALA A 141 -3.94 1.64 3.50
C ALA A 141 -5.46 1.82 3.59
N LEU A 142 -6.11 2.19 2.48
CA LEU A 142 -7.56 2.35 2.43
C LEU A 142 -8.31 1.03 2.66
N LEU A 143 -7.88 -0.07 2.03
CA LEU A 143 -8.50 -1.38 2.23
C LEU A 143 -8.28 -1.91 3.65
N MET A 144 -7.10 -1.73 4.21
CA MET A 144 -6.80 -2.06 5.61
C MET A 144 -7.78 -1.33 6.55
N ALA A 145 -7.94 -0.02 6.37
CA ALA A 145 -8.82 0.78 7.21
C ALA A 145 -10.29 0.38 7.06
N THR A 146 -10.78 0.23 5.82
CA THR A 146 -12.21 0.12 5.52
C THR A 146 -12.75 -1.31 5.51
N ARG A 147 -11.94 -2.29 5.06
CA ARG A 147 -12.38 -3.68 4.88
C ARG A 147 -11.90 -4.62 5.98
N LEU A 148 -10.88 -4.25 6.75
CA LEU A 148 -10.33 -5.11 7.81
C LEU A 148 -10.51 -4.48 9.20
N ILE A 149 -9.89 -3.32 9.44
CA ILE A 149 -9.84 -2.71 10.78
C ILE A 149 -11.22 -2.24 11.24
N SER A 150 -11.93 -1.46 10.42
CA SER A 150 -13.23 -0.92 10.82
C SER A 150 -14.29 -2.01 11.03
N PRO A 151 -14.42 -3.02 10.14
CA PRO A 151 -15.32 -4.15 10.38
C PRO A 151 -14.96 -4.95 11.64
N ALA A 152 -13.67 -5.22 11.88
CA ALA A 152 -13.23 -5.93 13.08
C ALA A 152 -13.57 -5.16 14.36
N ARG A 153 -13.32 -3.84 14.39
CA ARG A 153 -13.71 -2.97 15.51
C ARG A 153 -15.21 -2.99 15.76
N ARG A 154 -16.03 -2.87 14.71
CA ARG A 154 -17.49 -2.95 14.82
C ARG A 154 -17.96 -4.30 15.35
N LYS A 155 -17.39 -5.40 14.85
CA LYS A 155 -17.70 -6.75 15.33
C LYS A 155 -17.37 -6.90 16.81
N SER A 156 -16.17 -6.49 17.23
CA SER A 156 -15.75 -6.54 18.63
C SER A 156 -16.62 -5.65 19.53
N ALA A 157 -16.99 -4.45 19.08
CA ALA A 157 -17.90 -3.58 19.82
C ALA A 157 -19.29 -4.23 19.99
N GLY A 158 -19.82 -4.85 18.94
CA GLY A 158 -21.08 -5.61 19.00
C GLY A 158 -21.02 -6.78 19.99
N GLU A 159 -19.93 -7.56 19.97
CA GLU A 159 -19.70 -8.65 20.92
C GLU A 159 -19.63 -8.15 22.38
N ARG A 160 -18.95 -7.03 22.62
CA ARG A 160 -18.90 -6.38 23.95
C ARG A 160 -20.29 -5.93 24.40
N MET A 161 -21.06 -5.29 23.52
CA MET A 161 -22.43 -4.86 23.83
C MET A 161 -23.34 -6.05 24.16
N ALA A 162 -23.22 -7.15 23.41
CA ALA A 162 -23.98 -8.38 23.67
C ALA A 162 -23.65 -9.04 25.03
N MET A 163 -22.44 -8.80 25.56
CA MET A 163 -22.04 -9.29 26.88
C MET A 163 -22.55 -8.44 28.05
N LEU A 164 -22.92 -7.17 27.83
CA LEU A 164 -23.34 -6.25 28.90
C LEU A 164 -24.47 -6.81 29.80
N PRO A 165 -25.55 -7.42 29.27
CA PRO A 165 -26.61 -7.97 30.12
C PRO A 165 -26.14 -9.12 31.00
N LYS A 166 -25.20 -9.95 30.52
CA LYS A 166 -24.62 -11.05 31.31
C LYS A 166 -23.72 -10.50 32.42
N LEU A 167 -22.93 -9.48 32.12
CA LEU A 167 -22.09 -8.79 33.10
C LEU A 167 -22.95 -8.11 34.18
N GLU A 168 -24.05 -7.47 33.80
CA GLU A 168 -24.98 -6.86 34.75
C GLU A 168 -25.60 -7.91 35.69
N LYS A 169 -26.04 -9.05 35.15
CA LYS A 169 -26.57 -10.17 35.96
C LYS A 169 -25.53 -10.72 36.92
N ALA A 170 -24.30 -10.95 36.44
CA ALA A 170 -23.20 -11.42 37.27
C ALA A 170 -22.84 -10.42 38.39
N SER A 171 -22.82 -9.13 38.08
CA SER A 171 -22.58 -8.06 39.05
C SER A 171 -23.67 -8.00 40.13
N LYS A 172 -24.96 -8.09 39.74
CA LYS A 172 -26.08 -8.17 40.68
C LYS A 172 -25.99 -9.40 41.58
N LEU A 173 -25.62 -10.56 41.03
CA LEU A 173 -25.43 -11.78 41.81
C LEU A 173 -24.28 -11.65 42.81
N LEU A 174 -23.14 -11.11 42.37
CA LEU A 174 -21.98 -10.88 43.23
C LEU A 174 -22.30 -9.89 44.35
N SER A 175 -23.02 -8.80 44.06
CA SER A 175 -23.44 -7.83 45.08
C SER A 175 -24.35 -8.46 46.14
N ARG A 176 -25.29 -9.33 45.74
CA ARG A 176 -26.13 -10.08 46.68
C ARG A 176 -25.31 -11.03 47.54
N ALA A 177 -24.44 -11.83 46.94
CA ALA A 177 -23.58 -12.76 47.66
C ALA A 177 -22.64 -12.03 48.64
N GLY A 178 -22.07 -10.90 48.22
CA GLY A 178 -21.22 -10.07 49.07
C GLY A 178 -21.96 -9.47 50.26
N ARG A 179 -23.22 -9.04 50.09
CA ARG A 179 -24.03 -8.54 51.20
C ARG A 179 -24.26 -9.62 52.25
N VAL A 180 -24.65 -10.83 51.82
CA VAL A 180 -24.82 -11.97 52.73
C VAL A 180 -23.52 -12.28 53.47
N LEU A 181 -22.38 -12.27 52.77
CA LEU A 181 -21.09 -12.51 53.41
C LEU A 181 -20.78 -11.46 54.48
N VAL A 182 -20.96 -10.16 54.19
CA VAL A 182 -20.74 -9.10 55.18
C VAL A 182 -21.67 -9.25 56.38
N GLU A 183 -22.96 -9.51 56.17
CA GLU A 183 -23.92 -9.76 57.26
C GLU A 183 -23.48 -10.94 58.15
N GLN A 184 -22.95 -12.02 57.57
CA GLN A 184 -22.42 -13.15 58.35
C GLN A 184 -21.14 -12.79 59.11
N LEU A 185 -20.25 -11.98 58.52
CA LEU A 185 -19.03 -11.51 59.21
C LEU A 185 -19.36 -10.58 60.39
N ASP A 186 -20.35 -9.70 60.24
CA ASP A 186 -20.80 -8.79 61.31
C ASP A 186 -21.40 -9.58 62.48
N LEU A 187 -22.24 -10.59 62.21
CA LEU A 187 -22.80 -11.48 63.23
C LEU A 187 -21.72 -12.24 64.01
N VAL A 188 -20.67 -12.68 63.33
CA VAL A 188 -19.53 -13.36 63.94
C VAL A 188 -18.72 -12.42 64.85
N ALA A 189 -18.55 -11.16 64.43
CA ALA A 189 -17.88 -10.13 65.23
C ALA A 189 -18.68 -9.73 66.48
N GLU A 190 -20.02 -9.71 66.41
CA GLU A 190 -20.88 -9.40 67.56
C GLU A 190 -21.02 -10.56 68.57
N VAL A 191 -21.01 -11.81 68.10
CA VAL A 191 -21.24 -13.00 68.93
C VAL A 191 -19.93 -13.64 69.44
N GLY A 192 -18.78 -13.26 68.88
CA GLY A 192 -17.48 -13.83 69.27
C GLY A 192 -17.33 -15.31 68.90
N ALA A 193 -18.04 -15.77 67.87
CA ALA A 193 -18.00 -17.16 67.40
C ALA A 193 -17.19 -17.27 66.10
N ASP A 194 -16.24 -18.21 66.03
CA ASP A 194 -15.43 -18.46 64.83
C ASP A 194 -16.29 -18.82 63.61
N LEU A 195 -15.95 -18.28 62.44
CA LEU A 195 -16.57 -18.64 61.16
C LEU A 195 -16.24 -20.08 60.78
N ASP A 196 -17.23 -20.98 60.80
CA ASP A 196 -17.08 -22.32 60.23
C ASP A 196 -17.19 -22.27 58.70
N VAL A 197 -16.05 -22.01 58.06
CA VAL A 197 -15.92 -21.94 56.59
C VAL A 197 -16.29 -23.28 55.92
N ALA A 198 -16.24 -24.41 56.64
CA ALA A 198 -16.54 -25.73 56.07
C ALA A 198 -18.04 -25.95 55.78
N ALA A 199 -18.94 -25.24 56.47
CA ALA A 199 -20.38 -25.33 56.24
C ALA A 199 -20.83 -24.64 54.93
N LEU A 200 -20.05 -23.69 54.41
CA LEU A 200 -20.40 -22.88 53.23
C LEU A 200 -20.13 -23.59 51.88
N ASP A 201 -19.31 -24.65 51.86
CA ASP A 201 -18.90 -25.37 50.65
C ASP A 201 -19.88 -26.51 50.24
N GLY A 202 -20.93 -26.76 51.03
CA GLY A 202 -21.82 -27.92 50.90
C GLY A 202 -22.83 -27.91 49.74
N GLY A 203 -22.93 -26.81 48.97
CA GLY A 203 -24.03 -26.60 48.02
C GLY A 203 -23.84 -27.14 46.59
N ARG A 204 -22.68 -27.70 46.21
CA ARG A 204 -22.40 -28.08 44.81
C ARG A 204 -21.90 -29.52 44.63
N ARG A 205 -22.70 -30.51 45.05
CA ARG A 205 -22.60 -31.90 44.56
C ARG A 205 -23.98 -32.56 44.38
N ALA A 206 -24.77 -32.10 43.41
CA ALA A 206 -25.83 -32.90 42.81
C ALA A 206 -26.12 -32.39 41.40
N GLY A 207 -25.76 -33.19 40.38
CA GLY A 207 -26.01 -32.84 38.97
C GLY A 207 -24.88 -33.19 38.01
N ARG A 208 -24.21 -34.33 38.18
CA ARG A 208 -23.49 -34.98 37.07
C ARG A 208 -23.79 -36.48 37.15
N ARG A 209 -24.83 -36.91 36.45
CA ARG A 209 -25.02 -38.26 35.93
C ARG A 209 -25.80 -38.18 34.62
N GLU A 210 -25.15 -38.73 33.59
CA GLU A 210 -25.64 -39.27 32.31
C GLU A 210 -26.33 -38.33 31.31
#